data_AF-A0A7S4CML9-F1
#
_entry.id   AF-A0A7S4CML9-F1
#
_cell.length_a   1.000
_cell.length_b   1.000
_cell.length_c   1.000
_cell.angle_alpha   90.00
_cell.angle_beta   90.00
_cell.angle_gamma   90.00
#
_symmetry.space_group_name_H-M   'P 1'
#
loop_
_entity.id
_entity.type
_entity.pdbx_description
1 polymer ?
#
loop_
_entity_poly.entity_id
_entity_poly.type
_entity_poly.pdbx_seq_one_letter_code
_entity_poly.pdbx_strand_id
1 'polypeptide(L)'
;TRREIPIKAGKRLQCLKDHFPAEADAITQWSKHLKQAKGTTRVMLLFKLLPKPLAWLALRIPYYGPMFRKAFELAATTTQEIAERLTQDKDLRAAFHYNWGDYGTPPRQSSFFMQAMICNHYEHGAFYPVGGSDSIPASIVPVITKSGGAVLVKAPVEKILVKGNRAVGVKMKSGGAEIYAP
;
A
#
# COMPACT_ATOMS: atom_id res chain seq x y z
N THR A 1 24.50 -10.52 17.80
CA THR A 1 23.85 -9.58 18.74
C THR A 1 22.74 -8.86 18.01
N ARG A 2 21.52 -8.75 18.57
CA ARG A 2 20.40 -8.06 17.92
C ARG A 2 20.65 -6.55 17.95
N ARG A 3 20.68 -5.90 16.79
CA ARG A 3 20.81 -4.44 16.68
C ARG A 3 19.42 -3.82 16.71
N GLU A 4 19.21 -2.86 17.61
CA GLU A 4 17.95 -2.11 17.70
C GLU A 4 18.10 -0.80 16.92
N ILE A 5 17.12 -0.49 16.07
CA ILE A 5 17.10 0.71 15.22
C ILE A 5 15.76 1.39 15.42
N PRO A 6 15.58 2.20 16.49
CA PRO A 6 14.34 2.91 16.74
C PRO A 6 14.08 3.97 15.65
N ILE A 7 13.00 3.80 14.91
CA ILE A 7 12.53 4.76 13.90
C ILE A 7 11.41 5.61 14.49
N LYS A 8 11.68 6.91 14.65
CA LYS A 8 10.68 7.89 15.13
C LYS A 8 9.86 8.43 13.97
N ALA A 9 8.55 8.57 14.20
CA ALA A 9 7.62 9.19 13.27
C ALA A 9 8.12 10.60 12.85
N GLY A 10 8.07 10.87 11.55
CA GLY A 10 8.53 12.12 10.93
C GLY A 10 10.04 12.33 10.91
N LYS A 11 10.83 11.38 11.46
CA LYS A 11 12.29 11.52 11.61
C LYS A 11 13.06 10.31 11.07
N ARG A 12 12.43 9.45 10.26
CA ARG A 12 13.04 8.20 9.77
C ARG A 12 14.40 8.43 9.12
N LEU A 13 14.51 9.41 8.22
CA LEU A 13 15.77 9.71 7.53
C LEU A 13 16.90 10.02 8.52
N GLN A 14 16.62 10.88 9.50
CA GLN A 14 17.60 11.27 10.52
C GLN A 14 17.96 10.07 11.40
N CYS A 15 16.96 9.33 11.90
CA CYS A 15 17.20 8.14 12.72
C CYS A 15 18.09 7.12 12.00
N LEU A 16 17.87 6.87 10.71
CA LEU A 16 18.72 5.96 9.94
C LEU A 16 20.15 6.50 9.83
N LYS A 17 20.34 7.79 9.54
CA LYS A 17 21.68 8.40 9.47
C LYS A 17 22.43 8.36 10.80
N ASP A 18 21.73 8.57 11.91
CA ASP A 18 22.34 8.52 13.24
C ASP A 18 22.84 7.10 13.57
N HIS A 19 22.12 6.06 13.13
CA HIS A 19 22.51 4.67 13.36
C HIS A 19 23.51 4.13 12.33
N PHE A 20 23.58 4.71 11.14
CA PHE A 20 24.45 4.30 10.04
C PHE A 20 25.16 5.53 9.41
N PRO A 21 26.05 6.20 10.16
CA PRO A 21 26.65 7.45 9.70
C PRO A 21 27.51 7.27 8.45
N ALA A 22 28.19 6.11 8.30
CA ALA A 22 28.97 5.78 7.11
C ALA A 22 28.11 5.60 5.84
N GLU A 23 26.81 5.32 6.00
CA GLU A 23 25.88 5.04 4.90
C GLU A 23 24.93 6.23 4.63
N ALA A 24 25.29 7.43 5.10
CA ALA A 24 24.43 8.61 5.01
C ALA A 24 24.02 8.96 3.56
N ASP A 25 24.91 8.70 2.59
CA ASP A 25 24.62 8.90 1.17
C ASP A 25 23.57 7.88 0.66
N ALA A 26 23.78 6.58 0.91
CA ALA A 26 22.85 5.51 0.56
C ALA A 26 21.43 5.78 1.11
N ILE A 27 21.35 6.23 2.36
CA ILE A 27 20.10 6.60 3.02
C ILE A 27 19.43 7.82 2.35
N THR A 28 20.22 8.81 1.93
CA THR A 28 19.72 9.98 1.20
C THR A 28 19.17 9.59 -0.17
N GLN A 29 19.89 8.73 -0.90
CA GLN A 29 19.44 8.20 -2.19
C GLN A 29 18.18 7.35 -2.07
N TRP A 30 18.09 6.50 -1.04
CA TRP A 30 16.87 5.74 -0.73
C TRP A 30 15.67 6.67 -0.53
N SER A 31 15.82 7.70 0.32
CA SER A 31 14.76 8.70 0.54
C SER A 31 14.38 9.47 -0.73
N LYS A 32 15.34 9.75 -1.61
CA LYS A 32 15.07 10.34 -2.93
C LYS A 32 14.18 9.42 -3.77
N HIS A 33 14.47 8.13 -3.82
CA HIS A 33 13.62 7.16 -4.53
C HIS A 33 12.21 7.04 -3.91
N LEU A 34 12.09 7.08 -2.58
CA LEU A 34 10.79 7.14 -1.91
C LEU A 34 9.98 8.39 -2.31
N LYS A 35 10.62 9.56 -2.33
CA LYS A 35 9.97 10.82 -2.73
C LYS A 35 9.58 10.82 -4.22
N GLN A 36 10.43 10.24 -5.08
CA GLN A 36 10.13 10.08 -6.51
C GLN A 36 8.87 9.23 -6.72
N ALA A 37 8.76 8.09 -6.05
CA ALA A 37 7.56 7.26 -6.10
C ALA A 37 6.30 8.01 -5.63
N LYS A 38 6.39 8.75 -4.51
CA LYS A 38 5.26 9.56 -4.00
C LYS A 38 4.77 10.59 -5.01
N GLY A 39 5.69 11.27 -5.70
CA GLY A 39 5.35 12.24 -6.73
C GLY A 39 4.62 11.58 -7.90
N THR A 40 5.10 10.44 -8.37
CA THR A 40 4.54 9.75 -9.53
C THR A 40 3.18 9.09 -9.23
N THR A 41 2.95 8.62 -8.00
CA THR A 41 1.63 8.11 -7.54
C THR A 41 0.52 9.16 -7.72
N ARG A 42 0.77 10.42 -7.33
CA ARG A 42 -0.22 11.50 -7.44
C ARG A 42 -0.66 11.72 -8.88
N VAL A 43 0.30 11.73 -9.81
CA VAL A 43 0.01 11.93 -11.23
C VAL A 43 -0.73 10.72 -11.80
N MET A 44 -0.34 9.49 -11.46
CA MET A 44 -1.07 8.29 -11.90
C MET A 44 -2.53 8.29 -11.41
N LEU A 45 -2.78 8.72 -10.17
CA LEU A 45 -4.13 8.82 -9.63
C LEU A 45 -4.96 9.85 -10.41
N LEU A 46 -4.41 11.04 -10.68
CA LEU A 46 -5.08 12.07 -11.47
C LEU A 46 -5.40 11.59 -12.89
N PHE A 47 -4.47 10.86 -13.52
CA PHE A 47 -4.70 10.29 -14.85
C PHE A 47 -5.81 9.23 -14.87
N LYS A 48 -6.00 8.45 -13.80
CA LYS A 48 -7.13 7.52 -13.70
C LYS A 48 -8.49 8.22 -13.64
N LEU A 49 -8.54 9.49 -13.22
CA LEU A 49 -9.76 10.29 -13.15
C LEU A 49 -10.05 11.03 -14.47
N LEU A 50 -9.06 11.19 -15.34
CA LEU A 50 -9.24 11.88 -16.61
C LEU A 50 -10.02 11.02 -17.62
N PRO A 51 -10.93 11.62 -18.41
CA PRO A 51 -11.45 11.00 -19.62
C PRO A 51 -10.31 10.52 -20.53
N LYS A 52 -10.44 9.31 -21.09
CA LYS A 52 -9.43 8.66 -21.94
C LYS A 52 -8.76 9.57 -23.01
N PRO A 53 -9.48 10.39 -23.79
CA PRO A 53 -8.84 11.26 -24.78
C PRO A 53 -7.94 12.33 -24.15
N LEU A 54 -8.34 12.88 -23.00
CA LEU A 54 -7.54 13.86 -22.26
C LEU A 54 -6.31 13.21 -21.63
N ALA A 55 -6.45 12.01 -21.07
CA ALA A 55 -5.33 11.24 -20.56
C ALA A 55 -4.31 10.93 -21.67
N TRP A 56 -4.77 10.53 -22.86
CA TRP A 56 -3.90 10.27 -24.00
C TRP A 56 -3.15 11.52 -24.47
N LEU A 57 -3.82 12.67 -24.53
CA LEU A 57 -3.17 13.94 -24.87
C LEU A 57 -2.14 14.35 -23.80
N ALA A 58 -2.48 14.19 -22.52
CA ALA A 58 -1.61 14.55 -21.40
C ALA A 58 -0.33 13.70 -21.37
N LEU A 59 -0.35 12.44 -21.82
CA LEU A 59 0.86 11.61 -21.95
C LEU A 59 1.86 12.15 -22.99
N ARG A 60 1.40 12.95 -23.97
CA ARG A 60 2.27 13.58 -24.98
C ARG A 60 2.99 14.83 -24.46
N ILE A 61 2.61 15.33 -23.29
CA ILE A 61 3.28 16.48 -22.66
C ILE A 61 4.64 16.01 -22.11
N PRO A 62 5.75 16.70 -22.45
CA PRO A 62 7.11 16.28 -22.08
C PRO A 62 7.36 16.12 -20.57
N TYR A 63 6.52 16.72 -19.74
CA TYR A 63 6.57 16.58 -18.28
C TYR A 63 6.05 15.22 -17.79
N TYR A 64 4.91 14.76 -18.31
CA TYR A 64 4.23 13.57 -17.79
C TYR A 64 4.85 12.26 -18.29
N GLY A 65 5.27 12.19 -19.57
CA GLY A 65 5.88 10.98 -20.15
C GLY A 65 7.06 10.40 -19.33
N PRO A 66 8.10 11.19 -19.00
CA PRO A 66 9.22 10.74 -18.17
C PRO A 66 8.80 10.32 -16.76
N MET A 67 7.81 10.98 -16.19
CA MET A 67 7.29 10.65 -14.85
C MET A 67 6.62 9.27 -14.85
N PHE A 68 5.81 8.96 -15.86
CA PHE A 68 5.22 7.63 -16.05
C PHE A 68 6.30 6.58 -16.28
N ARG A 69 7.27 6.85 -17.15
CA ARG A 69 8.41 5.95 -17.38
C ARG A 69 9.12 5.62 -16.08
N LYS A 70 9.40 6.62 -15.25
CA LYS A 70 10.07 6.41 -13.95
C LYS A 70 9.20 5.62 -12.99
N ALA A 71 7.89 5.86 -12.95
CA ALA A 71 6.98 5.05 -12.17
C ALA A 71 6.99 3.58 -12.57
N PHE A 72 6.89 3.29 -13.86
CA PHE A 72 6.96 1.91 -14.36
C PHE A 72 8.31 1.27 -14.09
N GLU A 73 9.41 2.02 -14.21
CA GLU A 73 10.76 1.55 -13.86
C GLU A 73 10.84 1.16 -12.37
N LEU A 74 10.39 2.04 -11.46
CA LEU A 74 10.33 1.74 -10.03
C LEU A 74 9.36 0.61 -9.70
N ALA A 75 8.30 0.45 -10.49
CA ALA A 75 7.33 -0.64 -10.31
C ALA A 75 7.91 -1.99 -10.75
N ALA A 76 8.69 -2.01 -11.83
CA ALA A 76 9.30 -3.19 -12.41
C ALA A 76 10.61 -3.61 -11.72
N THR A 77 11.25 -2.70 -10.97
CA THR A 77 12.47 -3.01 -10.21
C THR A 77 12.11 -3.58 -8.84
N THR A 78 12.80 -4.65 -8.43
CA THR A 78 12.56 -5.23 -7.11
C THR A 78 13.10 -4.34 -6.00
N THR A 79 12.47 -4.40 -4.81
CA THR A 79 12.94 -3.67 -3.63
C THR A 79 14.38 -4.05 -3.26
N GLN A 80 14.70 -5.35 -3.38
CA GLN A 80 16.05 -5.86 -3.13
C GLN A 80 17.07 -5.19 -4.06
N GLU A 81 16.81 -5.14 -5.36
CA GLU A 81 17.75 -4.56 -6.33
C GLU A 81 18.06 -3.09 -6.03
N ILE A 82 17.04 -2.30 -5.67
CA ILE A 82 17.28 -0.90 -5.30
C ILE A 82 18.16 -0.83 -4.05
N ALA A 83 17.88 -1.61 -3.02
CA ALA A 83 18.69 -1.61 -1.79
C ALA A 83 20.14 -2.07 -2.05
N GLU A 84 20.34 -3.07 -2.91
CA GLU A 84 21.66 -3.60 -3.27
C GLU A 84 22.52 -2.61 -4.06
N ARG A 85 21.89 -1.79 -4.91
CA ARG A 85 22.56 -0.72 -5.65
C ARG A 85 23.08 0.41 -4.75
N LEU A 86 22.49 0.58 -3.56
CA LEU A 86 22.79 1.72 -2.69
C LEU A 86 23.83 1.43 -1.61
N THR A 87 23.89 0.21 -1.09
CA THR A 87 24.76 -0.12 0.05
C THR A 87 25.10 -1.61 0.06
N GLN A 88 26.23 -2.00 0.64
CA GLN A 88 26.59 -3.40 0.95
C GLN A 88 26.30 -3.77 2.41
N ASP A 89 25.93 -2.81 3.26
CA ASP A 89 25.59 -3.03 4.67
C ASP A 89 24.27 -3.82 4.77
N LYS A 90 24.36 -5.05 5.28
CA LYS A 90 23.22 -5.97 5.40
C LYS A 90 22.18 -5.51 6.43
N ASP A 91 22.62 -4.83 7.49
CA ASP A 91 21.71 -4.29 8.52
C ASP A 91 20.92 -3.12 7.96
N LEU A 92 21.57 -2.25 7.17
CA LEU A 92 20.88 -1.14 6.51
C LEU A 92 19.89 -1.64 5.46
N ARG A 93 20.25 -2.65 4.66
CA ARG A 93 19.30 -3.30 3.72
C ARG A 93 18.11 -3.88 4.47
N ALA A 94 18.34 -4.54 5.61
CA ALA A 94 17.24 -5.05 6.44
C ALA A 94 16.33 -3.92 6.94
N ALA A 95 16.90 -2.78 7.36
CA ALA A 95 16.14 -1.60 7.75
C ALA A 95 15.33 -1.01 6.58
N PHE A 96 15.90 -0.94 5.37
CA PHE A 96 15.17 -0.52 4.17
C PHE A 96 13.99 -1.43 3.84
N HIS A 97 14.12 -2.73 4.11
CA HIS A 97 13.08 -3.72 3.82
C HIS A 97 12.01 -3.86 4.89
N TYR A 98 12.13 -3.18 6.04
CA TYR A 98 11.29 -3.39 7.23
C TYR A 98 9.79 -3.57 6.95
N ASN A 99 9.23 -2.75 6.06
CA ASN A 99 7.80 -2.76 5.71
C ASN A 99 7.33 -3.92 4.80
N TRP A 100 8.19 -4.88 4.43
CA TRP A 100 7.80 -5.94 3.50
C TRP A 100 6.63 -6.81 4.01
N GLY A 101 6.50 -6.93 5.33
CA GLY A 101 5.39 -7.64 5.98
C GLY A 101 4.01 -7.00 5.76
N ASP A 102 3.96 -5.70 5.48
CA ASP A 102 2.69 -4.98 5.28
C ASP A 102 1.98 -5.38 3.98
N TYR A 103 2.72 -5.88 2.99
CA TYR A 103 2.19 -6.32 1.70
C TYR A 103 2.51 -7.77 1.36
N GLY A 104 3.17 -8.52 2.26
CA GLY A 104 3.29 -9.98 2.20
C GLY A 104 4.25 -10.56 1.16
N THR A 105 4.99 -9.74 0.42
CA THR A 105 5.91 -10.20 -0.63
C THR A 105 7.38 -9.93 -0.23
N PRO A 106 8.29 -10.92 -0.28
CA PRO A 106 9.67 -10.70 0.12
C PRO A 106 10.39 -9.70 -0.82
N PRO A 107 11.44 -9.00 -0.35
CA PRO A 107 12.13 -7.93 -1.09
C PRO A 107 12.59 -8.28 -2.51
N ARG A 108 12.97 -9.55 -2.76
CA ARG A 108 13.40 -10.07 -4.06
C ARG A 108 12.30 -10.22 -5.10
N GLN A 109 11.04 -10.18 -4.68
CA GLN A 109 9.87 -10.35 -5.54
C GLN A 109 8.93 -9.13 -5.47
N SER A 110 9.11 -8.28 -4.46
CA SER A 110 8.29 -7.10 -4.27
C SER A 110 8.71 -5.96 -5.17
N SER A 111 7.72 -5.27 -5.73
CA SER A 111 7.90 -4.00 -6.42
C SER A 111 8.44 -2.92 -5.48
N PHE A 112 9.53 -2.23 -5.87
CA PHE A 112 10.02 -1.10 -5.08
C PHE A 112 8.97 0.02 -4.98
N PHE A 113 8.12 0.18 -6.00
CA PHE A 113 7.02 1.15 -5.94
C PHE A 113 6.05 0.86 -4.78
N MET A 114 5.73 -0.42 -4.51
CA MET A 114 4.92 -0.80 -3.35
C MET A 114 5.63 -0.51 -2.04
N GLN A 115 6.90 -0.89 -1.92
CA GLN A 115 7.72 -0.56 -0.74
C GLN A 115 7.69 0.95 -0.47
N ALA A 116 7.88 1.74 -1.53
CA ALA A 116 7.92 3.18 -1.42
C ALA A 116 6.58 3.78 -0.97
N MET A 117 5.44 3.28 -1.47
CA MET A 117 4.13 3.75 -1.04
C MET A 117 3.90 3.49 0.45
N ILE A 118 4.20 2.28 0.94
CA ILE A 118 4.05 1.94 2.36
C ILE A 118 5.01 2.76 3.24
N CYS A 119 6.27 2.89 2.81
CA CYS A 119 7.26 3.73 3.48
C CYS A 119 6.85 5.20 3.58
N ASN A 120 6.15 5.73 2.58
CA ASN A 120 5.63 7.09 2.60
C ASN A 120 4.35 7.23 3.43
N HIS A 121 3.51 6.19 3.46
CA HIS A 121 2.29 6.15 4.26
C HIS A 121 2.62 6.26 5.75
N TYR A 122 3.62 5.52 6.21
CA TYR A 122 4.07 5.52 7.60
C TYR A 122 5.12 6.58 7.94
N GLU A 123 5.45 7.51 7.03
CA GLU A 123 6.47 8.54 7.30
C GLU A 123 6.13 9.36 8.55
N HIS A 124 4.84 9.63 8.79
CA HIS A 124 4.35 10.36 9.96
C HIS A 124 3.85 9.46 11.09
N GLY A 125 4.22 8.16 11.06
CA GLY A 125 3.80 7.17 12.05
C GLY A 125 2.51 6.45 11.67
N ALA A 126 1.99 5.69 12.63
CA ALA A 126 0.76 4.93 12.54
C ALA A 126 -0.14 5.24 13.75
N PHE A 127 -1.42 4.92 13.65
CA PHE A 127 -2.37 5.08 14.74
C PHE A 127 -2.83 3.72 15.24
N TYR A 128 -3.03 3.60 16.55
CA TYR A 128 -3.66 2.44 17.17
C TYR A 128 -5.04 2.86 17.69
N PRO A 129 -6.13 2.21 17.24
CA PRO A 129 -7.47 2.58 17.67
C PRO A 129 -7.64 2.31 19.16
N VAL A 130 -8.24 3.25 19.88
CA VAL A 130 -8.65 3.05 21.27
C VAL A 130 -9.64 1.89 21.31
N GLY A 131 -9.40 0.91 22.19
CA GLY A 131 -10.18 -0.33 22.27
C GLY A 131 -9.74 -1.45 21.31
N GLY A 132 -8.64 -1.27 20.57
CA GLY A 132 -8.10 -2.30 19.66
C GLY A 132 -8.80 -2.35 18.30
N SER A 133 -8.38 -3.29 17.44
CA SER A 133 -8.86 -3.37 16.04
C SER A 133 -10.36 -3.60 15.92
N ASP A 134 -10.96 -4.28 16.89
CA ASP A 134 -12.39 -4.64 16.88
C ASP A 134 -13.29 -3.42 17.04
N SER A 135 -12.77 -2.30 17.56
CA SER A 135 -13.53 -1.05 17.67
C SER A 135 -13.91 -0.46 16.31
N ILE A 136 -13.10 -0.72 15.26
CA ILE A 136 -13.38 -0.24 13.90
C ILE A 136 -14.70 -0.84 13.37
N PRO A 137 -14.86 -2.17 13.19
CA PRO A 137 -16.13 -2.74 12.75
C PRO A 137 -17.26 -2.45 13.75
N ALA A 138 -17.00 -2.47 15.07
CA ALA A 138 -18.02 -2.16 16.08
C ALA A 138 -18.61 -0.74 15.93
N SER A 139 -17.79 0.24 15.52
CA SER A 139 -18.25 1.61 15.23
C SER A 139 -19.05 1.72 13.94
N ILE A 140 -18.83 0.82 12.97
CA ILE A 140 -19.50 0.83 11.66
C ILE A 140 -20.87 0.16 11.73
N VAL A 141 -21.02 -0.92 12.50
CA VAL A 141 -22.27 -1.70 12.59
C VAL A 141 -23.50 -0.81 12.90
N PRO A 142 -23.47 0.12 13.87
CA PRO A 142 -24.62 1.01 14.14
C PRO A 142 -25.01 1.88 12.94
N VAL A 143 -24.07 2.30 12.10
CA VAL A 143 -24.35 3.11 10.91
C VAL A 143 -25.14 2.28 9.89
N ILE A 144 -24.72 1.02 9.69
CA ILE A 144 -25.42 0.08 8.80
C ILE A 144 -26.84 -0.20 9.30
N THR A 145 -27.00 -0.55 10.58
CA THR A 145 -28.30 -0.94 11.14
C THR A 145 -29.28 0.23 11.23
N LYS A 146 -28.82 1.43 11.59
CA LYS A 146 -29.65 2.64 11.59
C LYS A 146 -30.10 3.04 10.18
N SER A 147 -29.36 2.64 9.15
CA SER A 147 -29.73 2.88 7.75
C SER A 147 -30.65 1.79 7.19
N GLY A 148 -31.20 0.90 8.04
CA GLY A 148 -32.09 -0.20 7.64
C GLY A 148 -31.37 -1.45 7.12
N GLY A 149 -30.04 -1.48 7.17
CA GLY A 149 -29.24 -2.65 6.82
C GLY A 149 -29.13 -3.68 7.95
N ALA A 150 -28.53 -4.83 7.64
CA ALA A 150 -28.23 -5.87 8.62
C ALA A 150 -26.77 -6.35 8.47
N VAL A 151 -26.16 -6.76 9.58
CA VAL A 151 -24.81 -7.35 9.61
C VAL A 151 -24.94 -8.76 10.18
N LEU A 152 -24.72 -9.76 9.33
CA LEU A 152 -24.83 -11.17 9.70
C LEU A 152 -23.43 -11.74 9.95
N VAL A 153 -23.20 -12.25 11.16
CA VAL A 153 -21.98 -12.97 11.54
C VAL A 153 -22.23 -14.47 11.55
N LYS A 154 -21.16 -15.28 11.45
CA LYS A 154 -21.26 -16.76 11.34
C LYS A 154 -22.21 -17.19 10.21
N ALA A 155 -22.19 -16.45 9.12
CA ALA A 155 -23.13 -16.58 8.00
C ALA A 155 -22.38 -17.08 6.74
N PRO A 156 -21.96 -18.36 6.68
CA PRO A 156 -21.23 -18.90 5.54
C PRO A 156 -22.10 -18.92 4.28
N VAL A 157 -21.58 -18.37 3.19
CA VAL A 157 -22.21 -18.40 1.85
C VAL A 157 -21.84 -19.69 1.13
N GLU A 158 -22.84 -20.38 0.57
CA GLU A 158 -22.67 -21.60 -0.23
C GLU A 158 -22.41 -21.27 -1.71
N LYS A 159 -23.21 -20.37 -2.28
CA LYS A 159 -23.11 -19.97 -3.68
C LYS A 159 -23.58 -18.54 -3.92
N ILE A 160 -23.02 -17.91 -4.95
CA ILE A 160 -23.52 -16.65 -5.51
C ILE A 160 -24.64 -17.01 -6.51
N LEU A 161 -25.78 -16.33 -6.40
CA LEU A 161 -26.89 -16.47 -7.33
C LEU A 161 -26.67 -15.54 -8.54
N VAL A 162 -26.72 -16.08 -9.75
CA VAL A 162 -26.44 -15.33 -10.99
C VAL A 162 -27.60 -15.50 -11.97
N LYS A 163 -28.08 -14.40 -12.55
CA LYS A 163 -29.08 -14.38 -13.62
C LYS A 163 -28.60 -13.50 -14.75
N GLY A 164 -28.51 -14.05 -15.96
CA GLY A 164 -28.09 -13.30 -17.16
C GLY A 164 -26.71 -12.64 -16.98
N ASN A 165 -25.75 -13.39 -16.41
CA ASN A 165 -24.40 -12.89 -16.10
C ASN A 165 -24.33 -11.73 -15.08
N ARG A 166 -25.40 -11.49 -14.30
CA ARG A 166 -25.44 -10.53 -13.18
C ARG A 166 -25.63 -11.27 -11.86
N ALA A 167 -24.83 -10.93 -10.85
CA ALA A 167 -25.06 -11.40 -9.47
C ALA A 167 -26.35 -10.78 -8.93
N VAL A 168 -27.25 -11.61 -8.39
CA VAL A 168 -28.57 -11.19 -7.86
C VAL A 168 -28.78 -11.57 -6.40
N GLY A 169 -27.83 -12.24 -5.76
CA GLY A 169 -27.94 -12.65 -4.37
C GLY A 169 -26.95 -13.73 -3.98
N VAL A 170 -27.14 -14.30 -2.80
CA VAL A 170 -26.35 -15.41 -2.25
C VAL A 170 -27.27 -16.45 -1.62
N LYS A 171 -26.88 -17.72 -1.70
CA LYS A 171 -27.48 -18.79 -0.90
C LYS A 171 -26.59 -19.09 0.29
N MET A 172 -27.19 -19.14 1.47
CA MET A 172 -26.52 -19.44 2.73
C MET A 172 -26.32 -20.95 2.89
N LYS A 173 -25.14 -21.35 3.38
CA LYS A 173 -24.84 -22.75 3.67
C LYS A 173 -25.71 -23.29 4.82
N SER A 174 -25.96 -22.45 5.82
CA SER A 174 -26.83 -22.78 6.95
C SER A 174 -28.28 -22.53 6.60
N GLY A 175 -29.12 -23.56 6.64
CA GLY A 175 -30.57 -23.46 6.42
C GLY A 175 -31.00 -23.21 4.97
N GLY A 176 -30.07 -23.03 4.03
CA GLY A 176 -30.35 -22.90 2.60
C GLY A 176 -31.06 -21.60 2.20
N ALA A 177 -31.19 -20.64 3.11
CA ALA A 177 -31.84 -19.36 2.85
C ALA A 177 -31.16 -18.61 1.69
N GLU A 178 -31.96 -17.96 0.85
CA GLU A 178 -31.46 -17.10 -0.24
C GLU A 178 -31.68 -15.63 0.13
N ILE A 179 -30.61 -14.84 0.06
CA ILE A 179 -30.63 -13.41 0.31
C ILE A 179 -30.36 -12.71 -1.01
N TYR A 180 -31.35 -11.97 -1.51
CA TYR A 180 -31.27 -11.26 -2.78
C TYR A 180 -30.64 -9.89 -2.61
N ALA A 181 -29.81 -9.50 -3.57
CA ALA A 181 -29.25 -8.16 -3.69
C ALA A 181 -30.12 -7.34 -4.66
N PRO A 182 -30.44 -6.08 -4.34
CA PRO A 182 -31.17 -5.19 -5.25
C PRO A 182 -30.41 -4.97 -6.59
#